data_AF-A0A1F7RV92-F1
#
_entry.id   AF-A0A1F7RV92-F1
#
_cell.length_a   1.000
_cell.length_b   1.000
_cell.length_c   1.000
_cell.angle_alpha   90.00
_cell.angle_beta   90.00
_cell.angle_gamma   90.00
#
_symmetry.space_group_name_H-M   'P 1'
#
loop_
_entity.id
_entity.type
_entity.pdbx_description
1 polymer ?
#
loop_
_entity_poly.entity_id
_entity_poly.type
_entity_poly.pdbx_seq_one_letter_code
_entity_poly.pdbx_strand_id
1 'polypeptide(L)'
;MKSIISIFAAALMMLLICSGVFADNGDYSKGVKYYKSTDYKNAIIYLEKYVKTQPDPAAYYMLGYAYYELKNFKKSSMYFNEAYLIAPDFTSKNIPVKAGSYQKQ
;
A
#
# COMPACT_ATOMS: atom_id res chain seq x y z
N MET A 1 15.42 14.74 36.90
CA MET A 1 14.10 14.73 36.22
C MET A 1 14.19 15.19 34.77
N LYS A 2 14.77 16.37 34.45
CA LYS A 2 14.90 16.87 33.07
C LYS A 2 15.71 15.94 32.14
N SER A 3 16.79 15.33 32.64
CA SER A 3 17.67 14.45 31.85
C SER A 3 17.09 13.07 31.52
N ILE A 4 16.11 12.59 32.30
CA ILE A 4 15.44 11.31 32.05
C ILE A 4 14.41 11.48 30.93
N ILE A 5 13.70 12.61 30.92
CA ILE A 5 12.73 12.95 29.89
C ILE A 5 13.40 13.10 28.52
N SER A 6 14.61 13.67 28.46
CA SER A 6 15.38 13.79 27.21
C SER A 6 15.87 12.45 26.66
N ILE A 7 16.23 11.49 27.53
CA ILE A 7 16.64 10.14 27.10
C ILE A 7 15.44 9.36 26.54
N PHE A 8 14.27 9.47 27.18
CA PHE A 8 13.04 8.88 26.66
C PHE A 8 12.58 9.53 25.35
N ALA A 9 12.69 10.85 25.22
CA ALA A 9 12.38 11.57 23.99
C ALA A 9 13.34 11.18 22.84
N ALA A 10 14.64 11.03 23.13
CA ALA A 10 15.62 10.58 22.14
C ALA A 10 15.39 9.13 21.72
N ALA A 11 15.04 8.23 22.65
CA ALA A 11 14.71 6.83 22.34
C ALA A 11 13.42 6.71 21.50
N LEU A 12 12.40 7.53 21.78
CA LEU A 12 11.18 7.61 20.98
C LEU A 12 11.46 8.14 19.56
N MET A 13 12.37 9.10 19.44
CA MET A 13 12.81 9.63 18.14
C MET A 13 13.65 8.61 17.36
N MET A 14 14.44 7.77 18.03
CA MET A 14 15.22 6.69 17.41
C MET A 14 14.34 5.55 16.89
N LEU A 15 13.21 5.26 17.55
CA LEU A 15 12.21 4.29 17.10
C LEU A 15 11.49 4.74 15.82
N LEU A 16 11.38 6.05 15.58
CA LEU A 16 10.81 6.61 14.35
C LEU A 16 11.77 6.55 13.16
N ILE A 17 13.08 6.45 13.41
CA ILE A 17 14.10 6.39 12.35
C ILE A 17 14.27 4.94 11.83
N CYS A 18 13.77 3.93 12.55
CA CYS A 18 13.89 2.52 12.18
C CYS A 18 12.78 2.00 11.25
N SER A 19 11.79 2.83 10.89
CA SER A 19 10.85 2.50 9.81
C SER A 19 11.39 2.85 8.42
N GLY A 20 12.54 3.55 8.35
CA GLY A 20 13.17 4.04 7.12
C GLY A 20 14.09 3.04 6.41
N VAL A 21 13.95 1.74 6.66
CA VAL A 21 14.82 0.71 6.07
C VAL A 21 14.08 0.01 4.92
N PHE A 22 14.34 0.51 3.71
CA PHE A 22 13.99 -0.01 2.38
C PHE A 22 12.51 -0.22 2.07
N ALA A 23 11.89 0.82 1.50
CA ALA A 23 10.79 0.63 0.59
C ALA A 23 11.28 -0.16 -0.64
N ASP A 24 10.97 -1.46 -0.72
CA ASP A 24 11.14 -2.23 -1.96
C ASP A 24 10.02 -1.79 -2.93
N ASN A 25 10.33 -0.84 -3.82
CA ASN A 25 9.49 -0.52 -4.99
C ASN A 25 9.13 -1.76 -5.82
N GLY A 26 9.84 -2.89 -5.62
CA GLY A 26 9.51 -4.19 -6.15
C GLY A 26 8.15 -4.74 -5.69
N ASP A 27 7.69 -4.47 -4.47
CA ASP A 27 6.44 -5.04 -3.96
C ASP A 27 5.22 -4.47 -4.70
N TYR A 28 5.18 -3.16 -4.99
CA TYR A 28 4.12 -2.59 -5.84
C TYR A 28 4.14 -3.22 -7.25
N SER A 29 5.31 -3.26 -7.88
CA SER A 29 5.48 -3.79 -9.24
C SER A 29 5.08 -5.27 -9.33
N LYS A 30 5.51 -6.10 -8.36
CA LYS A 30 5.11 -7.51 -8.25
C LYS A 30 3.61 -7.65 -8.03
N GLY A 31 3.05 -6.87 -7.10
CA GLY A 31 1.62 -6.86 -6.81
C GLY A 31 0.78 -6.53 -8.04
N VAL A 32 1.14 -5.48 -8.77
CA VAL A 32 0.49 -5.08 -10.03
C VAL A 32 0.64 -6.18 -11.09
N LYS A 33 1.81 -6.81 -11.21
CA LYS A 33 2.04 -7.90 -12.17
C LYS A 33 1.10 -9.08 -11.89
N TYR A 34 1.02 -9.54 -10.65
CA TYR A 34 0.11 -10.63 -10.26
C TYR A 34 -1.36 -10.24 -10.41
N TYR A 35 -1.71 -9.00 -10.10
CA TYR A 35 -3.05 -8.48 -10.31
C TYR A 35 -3.44 -8.56 -11.79
N LYS A 36 -2.55 -8.11 -12.69
CA LYS A 36 -2.76 -8.19 -14.15
C LYS A 36 -2.82 -9.61 -14.67
N SER A 37 -2.13 -10.56 -14.03
CA SER A 37 -2.22 -11.99 -14.37
C SER A 37 -3.42 -12.69 -13.69
N THR A 38 -4.33 -11.94 -13.05
CA THR A 38 -5.49 -12.45 -12.29
C THR A 38 -5.14 -13.36 -11.12
N ASP A 39 -3.87 -13.40 -10.73
CA ASP A 39 -3.42 -14.12 -9.54
C ASP A 39 -3.65 -13.23 -8.32
N TYR A 40 -4.92 -13.11 -7.94
CA TYR A 40 -5.35 -12.22 -6.88
C TYR A 40 -4.75 -12.59 -5.53
N LYS A 41 -4.44 -13.87 -5.29
CA LYS A 41 -3.81 -14.32 -4.04
C LYS A 41 -2.41 -13.75 -3.89
N ASN A 42 -1.57 -13.87 -4.92
CA ASN A 42 -0.23 -13.30 -4.88
C ASN A 42 -0.27 -11.77 -4.97
N ALA A 43 -1.19 -11.19 -5.74
CA ALA A 43 -1.40 -9.74 -5.79
C ALA A 43 -1.62 -9.16 -4.39
N ILE A 44 -2.50 -9.78 -3.60
CA ILE A 44 -2.80 -9.37 -2.22
C ILE A 44 -1.53 -9.37 -1.35
N ILE A 45 -0.70 -10.42 -1.41
CA ILE A 45 0.50 -10.53 -0.58
C ILE A 45 1.44 -9.34 -0.79
N TYR A 46 1.70 -8.98 -2.05
CA TYR A 46 2.65 -7.91 -2.37
C TYR A 46 2.02 -6.52 -2.22
N LEU A 47 0.75 -6.35 -2.61
CA LEU A 47 0.05 -5.07 -2.44
C LEU A 47 -0.19 -4.74 -0.96
N GLU A 48 -0.52 -5.72 -0.10
CA GLU A 48 -0.67 -5.50 1.34
C GLU A 48 0.65 -5.07 2.00
N LYS A 49 1.78 -5.65 1.57
CA LYS A 49 3.11 -5.21 2.04
C LYS A 49 3.39 -3.77 1.62
N TYR A 50 3.10 -3.45 0.37
CA TYR A 50 3.29 -2.10 -0.16
C TYR A 50 2.49 -1.06 0.63
N VAL A 51 1.17 -1.24 0.77
CA VAL A 51 0.29 -0.24 1.40
C VAL A 51 0.56 -0.03 2.89
N LYS A 52 1.19 -0.99 3.58
CA LYS A 52 1.64 -0.80 4.98
C LYS A 52 2.73 0.25 5.11
N THR A 53 3.50 0.45 4.04
CA THR A 53 4.63 1.41 4.03
C THR A 53 4.30 2.68 3.26
N GLN A 54 3.52 2.55 2.18
CA GLN A 54 3.12 3.65 1.31
C GLN A 54 1.63 3.51 1.01
N PRO A 55 0.76 4.18 1.80
CA PRO A 55 -0.65 4.28 1.49
C PRO A 55 -0.84 4.89 0.09
N ASP A 56 -1.46 4.14 -0.82
CA ASP A 56 -1.67 4.54 -2.21
C ASP A 56 -3.08 4.12 -2.65
N PRO A 57 -3.90 5.04 -3.17
CA PRO A 57 -5.30 4.75 -3.48
C PRO A 57 -5.45 3.71 -4.59
N ALA A 58 -4.52 3.64 -5.55
CA ALA A 58 -4.56 2.64 -6.60
C ALA A 58 -4.23 1.24 -6.07
N ALA A 59 -3.24 1.11 -5.19
CA ALA A 59 -2.92 -0.15 -4.52
C ALA A 59 -4.07 -0.63 -3.63
N TYR A 60 -4.73 0.27 -2.88
CA TYR A 60 -5.93 -0.07 -2.10
C TYR A 60 -7.09 -0.49 -2.98
N TYR A 61 -7.32 0.17 -4.11
CA TYR A 61 -8.36 -0.25 -5.06
C TYR A 61 -8.06 -1.64 -5.64
N MET A 62 -6.81 -1.90 -6.04
CA MET A 62 -6.39 -3.22 -6.53
C MET A 62 -6.57 -4.31 -5.47
N LEU A 63 -6.28 -4.01 -4.20
CA LEU A 63 -6.58 -4.91 -3.07
C LEU A 63 -8.09 -5.14 -2.91
N GLY A 64 -8.88 -4.07 -2.94
CA GLY A 64 -10.34 -4.16 -2.85
C GLY A 64 -10.92 -5.05 -3.93
N TYR A 65 -10.44 -4.90 -5.17
CA TYR A 65 -10.85 -5.72 -6.30
C TYR A 65 -10.34 -7.17 -6.18
N ALA A 66 -9.08 -7.38 -5.82
CA ALA A 66 -8.54 -8.73 -5.63
C ALA A 66 -9.32 -9.51 -4.55
N TYR A 67 -9.69 -8.85 -3.46
CA TYR A 67 -10.53 -9.45 -2.42
C TYR A 67 -11.97 -9.69 -2.86
N TYR A 68 -12.52 -8.82 -3.73
CA TYR A 68 -13.84 -9.01 -4.33
C TYR A 68 -13.88 -10.30 -5.18
N GLU A 69 -12.89 -10.49 -6.05
CA GLU A 69 -12.76 -11.67 -6.91
C GLU A 69 -12.61 -12.96 -6.10
N LEU A 70 -11.94 -12.89 -4.96
CA LEU A 70 -11.82 -13.99 -4.01
C LEU A 70 -13.05 -14.14 -3.07
N LYS A 71 -14.14 -13.40 -3.33
CA LYS A 71 -15.40 -13.41 -2.58
C LYS A 71 -15.27 -12.99 -1.11
N ASN A 72 -14.18 -12.31 -0.74
CA ASN A 72 -14.02 -11.72 0.58
C ASN A 72 -14.55 -10.28 0.58
N PHE A 73 -15.87 -10.16 0.53
CA PHE A 73 -16.55 -8.88 0.41
C PHE A 73 -16.29 -7.93 1.59
N LYS A 74 -16.05 -8.48 2.78
CA LYS A 74 -15.71 -7.69 3.97
C LYS A 74 -14.40 -6.93 3.79
N LYS A 75 -13.32 -7.64 3.42
CA LYS A 75 -12.03 -6.98 3.15
C LYS A 75 -12.06 -6.12 1.91
N SER A 76 -12.79 -6.55 0.88
CA SER A 76 -12.99 -5.77 -0.34
C SER A 76 -13.57 -4.39 -0.03
N SER A 77 -14.69 -4.33 0.69
CA SER A 77 -15.33 -3.06 1.08
C SER A 77 -14.40 -2.19 1.94
N MET A 78 -13.64 -2.80 2.84
CA MET A 78 -12.66 -2.08 3.67
C MET A 78 -11.62 -1.38 2.80
N TYR A 79 -10.98 -2.11 1.88
CA TYR A 79 -9.93 -1.54 1.03
C TYR A 79 -10.44 -0.54 0.00
N PHE A 80 -11.66 -0.72 -0.53
CA PHE A 80 -12.28 0.32 -1.35
C PHE A 80 -12.54 1.60 -0.56
N ASN A 81 -12.94 1.48 0.71
CA ASN A 81 -13.12 2.64 1.58
C ASN A 81 -11.78 3.35 1.85
N GLU A 82 -10.69 2.61 2.10
CA GLU A 82 -9.35 3.20 2.26
C GLU A 82 -8.92 3.99 1.01
N ALA A 83 -9.19 3.47 -0.19
CA ALA A 83 -8.90 4.19 -1.44
C ALA A 83 -9.68 5.51 -1.52
N TYR A 84 -10.97 5.49 -1.18
CA TYR A 84 -11.84 6.66 -1.17
C TYR A 84 -11.46 7.68 -0.09
N LEU A 85 -11.02 7.24 1.09
CA LEU A 85 -10.58 8.13 2.16
C LEU A 85 -9.33 8.94 1.77
N ILE A 86 -8.42 8.32 1.02
CA ILE A 86 -7.19 8.99 0.56
C ILE A 86 -7.46 9.91 -0.62
N ALA A 87 -8.31 9.48 -1.55
CA ALA A 87 -8.70 10.25 -2.71
C ALA A 87 -10.21 10.09 -2.94
N PRO A 88 -11.04 11.02 -2.44
CA PRO A 88 -12.50 10.95 -2.58
C PRO A 88 -12.97 10.92 -4.05
N ASP A 89 -12.19 11.50 -4.96
CA ASP A 89 -12.46 11.49 -6.40
C ASP A 89 -11.89 10.24 -7.11
N PHE A 90 -11.34 9.28 -6.35
CA PHE A 90 -10.74 8.05 -6.88
C PHE A 90 -11.83 7.10 -7.36
N THR A 91 -12.14 7.23 -8.64
CA THR A 91 -13.05 6.34 -9.36
C THR A 91 -12.26 5.38 -10.24
N SER A 92 -12.87 4.24 -10.60
CA SER A 92 -12.26 3.26 -11.53
C SER A 92 -11.80 3.88 -12.87
N LYS A 93 -12.39 5.01 -13.24
CA LYS A 93 -12.07 5.82 -14.43
C LYS A 93 -10.75 6.58 -14.32
N ASN A 94 -10.36 6.95 -13.10
CA ASN A 94 -9.19 7.77 -12.81
C ASN A 94 -8.08 7.00 -12.10
N ILE A 95 -8.10 5.66 -12.12
CA ILE A 95 -7.00 4.85 -11.58
C ILE A 95 -5.74 5.26 -12.37
N PRO A 96 -4.79 5.99 -11.77
CA PRO A 96 -3.48 6.11 -12.37
C PRO A 96 -2.86 4.75 -12.14
N VAL A 97 -3.10 3.81 -13.05
CA VAL A 97 -2.15 2.73 -13.27
C VAL A 97 -0.93 3.52 -13.71
N LYS A 98 -0.07 3.94 -12.77
CA LYS A 98 1.06 4.83 -13.06
C LYS A 98 1.80 4.17 -14.22
N ALA A 99 1.57 4.68 -15.43
CA ALA A 99 2.18 4.22 -16.65
C ALA A 99 3.61 4.76 -16.72
N GLY A 100 4.30 4.74 -15.58
CA GLY A 100 5.41 5.64 -15.26
C GLY A 100 6.61 4.95 -14.61
N SER A 101 6.75 3.62 -14.74
CA SER A 101 8.03 2.96 -14.42
C SER A 101 8.29 1.62 -15.13
N TYR A 102 7.59 1.32 -16.24
CA TYR A 102 8.00 0.24 -17.15
C TYR A 102 8.56 0.86 -18.43
N GLN A 103 9.87 0.70 -18.60
CA GLN A 103 10.77 1.61 -19.29
C GLN A 103 10.68 1.57 -20.83
N LYS A 104 11.03 2.69 -21.47
CA LYS A 104 11.74 2.66 -22.75
C LYS A 104 13.22 2.87 -22.46
N GLN A 105 13.95 1.78 -22.32
CA GLN A 105 15.22 1.48 -22.98
C GLN A 105 15.50 -0.02 -22.85
#